data_AF-A0ABD6I2I8-F1
#
_entry.id   AF-A0ABD6I2I8-F1
#
_cell.length_a   1.000
_cell.length_b   1.000
_cell.length_c   1.000
_cell.angle_alpha   90.00
_cell.angle_beta   90.00
_cell.angle_gamma   90.00
#
_symmetry.space_group_name_H-M   'P 1'
#
loop_
_entity.id
_entity.type
_entity.pdbx_description
1 polymer ?
#
loop_
_entity_poly.entity_id
_entity_poly.type
_entity_poly.pdbx_seq_one_letter_code
_entity_poly.pdbx_strand_id
1 'polypeptide(L)' 'MKRIWDIDELKEHCSLRFEENRRLKTKPARNHLPFAVQLKFYQNTGRFPSTINEIPETPLHYLADQLEEEGPH' A
#
# COMPACT_ATOMS: atom_id res chain seq x y z
N MET A 1 7.28 4.26 -9.97
CA MET A 1 5.88 3.82 -9.84
C MET A 1 5.14 4.33 -11.07
N LYS A 2 4.45 3.46 -11.83
CA LYS A 2 3.64 3.91 -12.98
C LYS A 2 2.54 4.86 -12.52
N ARG A 3 2.05 5.74 -13.41
CA ARG A 3 0.91 6.64 -13.14
C ARG A 3 -0.44 6.01 -13.49
N ILE A 4 -0.45 5.04 -14.39
CA ILE A 4 -1.63 4.29 -14.83
C ILE A 4 -1.41 2.86 -14.37
N TRP A 5 -2.29 2.36 -13.51
CA TRP A 5 -2.28 1.01 -12.99
C TRP A 5 -3.56 0.32 -13.42
N ASP A 6 -3.44 -0.87 -13.99
CA ASP A 6 -4.61 -1.73 -14.19
C ASP A 6 -5.02 -2.41 -12.87
N ILE A 7 -6.28 -2.85 -12.77
CA ILE A 7 -6.80 -3.53 -11.57
C ILE A 7 -6.02 -4.82 -11.31
N ASP A 8 -5.62 -5.52 -12.37
CA ASP A 8 -4.81 -6.73 -12.26
C ASP A 8 -3.40 -6.39 -11.74
N GLU A 9 -2.77 -5.34 -12.28
CA GLU A 9 -1.46 -4.85 -11.80
C GLU A 9 -1.55 -4.37 -10.32
N LEU A 10 -2.66 -3.76 -9.91
CA LEU A 10 -2.87 -3.37 -8.50
C LEU A 10 -2.97 -4.58 -7.60
N LYS A 11 -3.69 -5.63 -8.01
CA LYS A 11 -3.75 -6.89 -7.27
C LYS A 11 -2.39 -7.58 -7.19
N GLU A 12 -1.59 -7.54 -8.25
CA GLU A 12 -0.28 -8.20 -8.22
C GLU A 12 0.76 -7.40 -7.45
N HIS A 13 0.82 -6.07 -7.65
CA HIS A 13 1.88 -5.22 -7.11
C HIS A 13 1.50 -4.48 -5.83
N CYS A 14 0.23 -4.09 -5.68
CA CYS A 14 -0.27 -3.32 -4.55
C CYS A 14 -1.13 -4.15 -3.58
N SER A 15 -1.20 -5.48 -3.72
CA SER A 15 -1.85 -6.33 -2.73
C SER A 15 -0.94 -6.63 -1.54
N LEU A 16 -1.47 -6.44 -0.33
CA LEU A 16 -0.77 -6.78 0.91
C LEU A 16 -0.82 -8.28 1.17
N ARG A 17 0.35 -8.93 1.24
CA ARG A 17 0.42 -10.34 1.65
C ARG A 17 0.14 -10.47 3.14
N PHE A 18 -0.28 -11.66 3.55
CA PHE A 18 -0.56 -11.99 4.95
C PHE A 18 0.57 -11.59 5.91
N GLU A 19 1.83 -11.78 5.51
CA GLU A 19 2.99 -11.39 6.32
C GLU A 19 3.15 -9.86 6.47
N GLU A 20 2.86 -9.09 5.42
CA GLU A 20 2.85 -7.63 5.47
C GLU A 20 1.72 -7.15 6.39
N ASN A 21 0.54 -7.73 6.23
CA ASN A 21 -0.63 -7.46 7.07
C ASN A 21 -0.35 -7.78 8.55
N ARG A 22 0.31 -8.90 8.85
CA ARG A 22 0.73 -9.24 10.21
C ARG A 22 1.71 -8.22 10.80
N ARG A 23 2.63 -7.67 10.00
CA ARG A 23 3.56 -6.60 10.41
C ARG A 23 2.89 -5.23 10.54
N LEU A 24 1.77 -5.03 9.87
CA LEU A 24 0.93 -3.85 9.99
C LEU A 24 0.12 -3.95 11.29
N LYS A 25 -0.50 -5.09 11.59
CA LYS A 25 -1.27 -5.34 12.82
C LYS A 25 -0.49 -5.13 14.14
N THR A 26 0.85 -5.14 14.10
CA THR A 26 1.67 -4.75 15.27
C THR A 26 1.77 -3.24 15.50
N LYS A 27 1.31 -2.43 14.55
CA LYS A 27 1.31 -0.96 14.56
C LYS A 27 -0.13 -0.43 14.65
N PRO A 28 -0.33 0.84 15.04
CA PRO A 28 -1.67 1.44 15.03
C PRO A 28 -2.19 1.62 13.60
N ALA A 29 -3.50 1.45 13.41
CA ALA A 29 -4.18 1.49 12.10
C ALA A 29 -3.88 2.76 11.29
N ARG A 30 -3.76 3.92 11.95
CA ARG A 30 -3.37 5.21 11.33
C ARG A 30 -2.03 5.16 10.59
N ASN A 31 -1.14 4.25 10.97
CA ASN A 31 0.17 4.06 10.35
C ASN A 31 0.19 2.93 9.33
N HIS A 32 -0.91 2.19 9.14
CA HIS A 32 -0.93 1.04 8.24
C HIS A 32 -0.85 1.47 6.80
N LEU A 33 -1.74 2.38 6.39
CA LEU A 33 -1.79 2.92 5.03
C LEU A 33 -0.45 3.53 4.59
N PRO A 34 0.13 4.52 5.32
CA PRO A 34 1.40 5.11 4.90
C PRO A 34 2.55 4.09 4.87
N PHE A 35 2.54 3.08 5.75
CA PHE A 35 3.56 2.02 5.74
C PHE A 35 3.42 1.10 4.53
N ALA A 36 2.20 0.63 4.24
CA ALA A 36 1.89 -0.24 3.11
C ALA A 36 2.31 0.42 1.80
N VAL A 37 1.92 1.69 1.63
CA VAL A 37 2.22 2.48 0.43
C VAL A 37 3.73 2.67 0.26
N GLN A 38 4.44 3.06 1.33
CA GLN A 38 5.91 3.20 1.28
C GLN A 38 6.60 1.89 0.93
N LEU A 39 6.13 0.77 1.49
CA LEU A 39 6.67 -0.55 1.22
C LEU A 39 6.45 -0.96 -0.24
N LYS A 40 5.25 -0.75 -0.79
CA LYS A 40 4.95 -1.03 -2.20
C LYS A 40 5.73 -0.12 -3.12
N PHE A 41 5.81 1.17 -2.81
CA PHE A 41 6.61 2.14 -3.57
C PHE A 41 8.08 1.71 -3.61
N TYR A 42 8.65 1.30 -2.47
CA TYR A 42 10.02 0.81 -2.39
C TYR A 42 10.23 -0.47 -3.20
N GLN A 43 9.31 -1.44 -3.15
CA GLN A 43 9.40 -2.66 -3.96
C GLN A 43 9.35 -2.37 -5.47
N ASN A 44 8.62 -1.34 -5.88
CA ASN A 44 8.45 -0.98 -7.29
C ASN A 44 9.58 -0.09 -7.85
N THR A 45 10.16 0.78 -7.01
CA THR A 45 11.16 1.79 -7.44
C THR A 45 12.56 1.56 -6.88
N GLY A 46 12.70 0.71 -5.85
CA GLY A 46 13.95 0.54 -5.10
C GLY A 46 14.28 1.68 -4.14
N ARG A 47 13.39 2.67 -3.94
CA ARG A 47 13.61 3.81 -3.03
C ARG A 47 12.32 4.17 -2.31
N PHE A 48 12.41 4.86 -1.17
CA PHE A 48 11.25 5.43 -0.51
C PHE A 48 10.78 6.72 -1.21
N PRO A 49 9.47 7.02 -1.23
CA PRO A 49 8.97 8.29 -1.74
C PRO A 49 9.47 9.42 -0.84
N SER A 50 9.98 10.51 -1.43
CA SER A 50 10.37 11.70 -0.67
C SER A 50 9.14 12.55 -0.33
N THR A 51 8.12 12.51 -1.17
CA THR A 51 6.88 13.27 -0.99
C THR A 51 5.66 12.42 -1.30
N ILE A 52 4.54 12.70 -0.61
CA ILE A 52 3.26 12.01 -0.84
C ILE A 52 2.78 12.17 -2.29
N ASN A 53 3.16 13.27 -2.94
CA ASN A 53 2.76 13.59 -4.32
C ASN A 53 3.41 12.68 -5.39
N GLU A 54 4.46 11.94 -5.02
CA GLU A 54 5.07 10.91 -5.87
C GLU A 54 4.26 9.61 -5.88
N ILE A 55 3.38 9.44 -4.89
CA ILE A 55 2.55 8.27 -4.73
C ILE A 55 1.28 8.51 -5.54
N PRO A 56 0.96 7.65 -6.51
CA PRO A 56 -0.28 7.79 -7.26
C PRO A 56 -1.49 7.51 -6.34
N GLU A 57 -2.56 8.28 -6.51
CA GLU A 57 -3.78 8.14 -5.71
C GLU A 57 -4.44 6.77 -5.90
N THR A 58 -4.35 6.17 -7.09
CA THR A 58 -4.96 4.86 -7.39
C THR A 58 -4.48 3.74 -6.45
N PRO A 59 -3.18 3.39 -6.36
CA PRO A 59 -2.69 2.39 -5.42
C PRO A 59 -2.84 2.82 -3.96
N LEU A 60 -2.82 4.13 -3.67
CA LEU A 60 -3.11 4.64 -2.32
C LEU A 60 -4.54 4.29 -1.90
N HIS A 61 -5.53 4.58 -2.75
CA HIS A 61 -6.94 4.32 -2.47
C HIS A 61 -7.20 2.81 -2.41
N TYR A 62 -6.60 2.03 -3.31
CA TYR A 62 -6.71 0.56 -3.30
C TYR A 62 -6.17 -0.04 -2.00
N LEU A 63 -5.01 0.41 -1.53
CA LEU A 63 -4.43 -0.03 -0.26
C LEU A 63 -5.26 0.41 0.95
N ALA A 64 -5.86 1.60 0.90
CA ALA A 64 -6.74 2.09 1.96
C ALA A 64 -8.00 1.23 2.08
N ASP A 65 -8.65 0.96 0.95
CA ASP A 65 -9.83 0.10 0.86
C ASP A 65 -9.52 -1.30 1.39
N GLN A 66 -8.42 -1.90 0.94
CA GLN A 66 -7.99 -3.22 1.41
C GLN A 66 -7.74 -3.22 2.93
N LEU A 67 -7.11 -2.20 3.48
CA LEU A 67 -6.87 -2.11 4.93
C LEU A 67 -8.13 -1.88 5.75
N GLU A 68 -9.14 -1.22 5.17
CA GLU A 68 -10.43 -1.00 5.80
C GLU A 68 -11.27 -2.29 5.82
N GLU A 69 -11.25 -3.05 4.72
CA GLU A 69 -11.87 -4.39 4.63
C GLU A 69 -11.19 -5.43 5.55
N GLU A 70 -9.89 -5.27 5.83
CA GLU A 70 -9.13 -6.15 6.74
C GLU A 70 -9.20 -5.66 8.22
N GLY A 71 -9.96 -4.58 8.48
CA GLY A 71 -10.22 -3.97 9.79
C GLY A 71 -11.10 -4.85 10.71
N PRO A 72 -11.08 -4.60 12.04
CA PRO A 72 -11.48 -5.61 13.02
C PRO A 72 -12.99 -5.83 13.01
N HIS A 73 -13.41 -7.05 12.66
CA HIS A 73 -14.62 -7.66 13.22
C HIS A 73 -14.38 -8.04 14.69
#